data_AF-A0A0E3QA10-F1
#
_entry.id   AF-A0A0E3QA10-F1
#
_cell.length_a   1.000
_cell.length_b   1.000
_cell.length_c   1.000
_cell.angle_alpha   90.00
_cell.angle_beta   90.00
_cell.angle_gamma   90.00
#
_symmetry.space_group_name_H-M   'P 1'
#
loop_
_entity.id
_entity.type
_entity.pdbx_description
1 polymer ?
#
loop_
_entity_poly.entity_id
_entity_poly.type
_entity_poly.pdbx_seq_one_letter_code
_entity_poly.pdbx_strand_id
1 'polypeptide(L)'
;MIVRKNISIDQCYVDKLKPFLEKNNGNLSAAIRDTIETASLTLAGRTDENGEKSSCKASQNAEFRNGLIEEEEFLLVHHTLFEWLVKNTSGLLIDESTVYEIINPYKIKRIPDVVSYINLLNEKMGWKIKVDAEYSQGPEPETASLTLSNGNPCFREIMAHSLALYLAKQMKLDVQGLFCKSNVTKVYFKRFEFLDFQKVPKGLEENFGCMESTFREIQKKPEFWKNLIKTYRQQNYQRLSMQRKTFEAFVSGDLPSVAELKRNFELITGNPPTAFTLAEHIVIFKEIYLTDGIGSDIEICTEKGKEYVKLIHDYSDRKVCDSLTKYYSTVFTSINYSFKVTTSPHMILFEFGKNLSSADFSVE
;
A
#
# COMPACT_ATOMS: atom_id res chain seq x y z
N MET A 1 -25.27 15.17 33.21
CA MET A 1 -25.04 13.84 33.81
C MET A 1 -23.92 13.94 34.85
N ILE A 2 -24.04 13.33 36.04
CA ILE A 2 -22.95 13.35 37.06
C ILE A 2 -22.10 12.09 36.89
N VAL A 3 -20.83 12.25 36.50
CA VAL A 3 -19.86 11.15 36.36
C VAL A 3 -18.98 11.12 37.61
N ARG A 4 -18.92 9.97 38.30
CA ARG A 4 -18.00 9.76 39.43
C ARG A 4 -16.64 9.26 38.93
N LYS A 5 -15.56 9.92 39.36
CA LYS A 5 -14.18 9.51 39.06
C LYS A 5 -13.33 9.51 40.34
N ASN A 6 -12.41 8.56 40.42
CA ASN A 6 -11.42 8.48 41.50
C ASN A 6 -10.10 9.08 41.01
N ILE A 7 -9.46 9.91 41.82
CA ILE A 7 -8.16 10.54 41.51
C ILE A 7 -7.20 10.31 42.68
N SER A 8 -5.91 10.17 42.37
CA SER A 8 -4.82 10.14 43.36
C SER A 8 -4.06 11.46 43.27
N ILE A 9 -3.85 12.14 44.39
CA ILE A 9 -3.20 13.45 44.46
C ILE A 9 -2.38 13.56 45.74
N ASP A 10 -1.20 14.16 45.66
CA ASP A 10 -0.35 14.34 46.84
C ASP A 10 -0.97 15.35 47.81
N GLN A 11 -0.74 15.12 49.11
CA GLN A 11 -1.29 15.95 50.18
C GLN A 11 -0.94 17.45 50.03
N CYS A 12 0.26 17.75 49.51
CA CYS A 12 0.71 19.13 49.29
C CYS A 12 -0.16 19.90 48.28
N TYR A 13 -0.84 19.21 47.35
CA TYR A 13 -1.79 19.83 46.43
C TYR A 13 -3.21 19.85 47.01
N VAL A 14 -3.59 18.87 47.84
CA VAL A 14 -4.84 18.92 48.62
C VAL A 14 -4.85 20.12 49.56
N ASP A 15 -3.71 20.42 50.19
CA ASP A 15 -3.57 21.57 51.07
C ASP A 15 -3.78 22.91 50.35
N LYS A 16 -3.42 22.99 49.06
CA LYS A 16 -3.68 24.18 48.22
C LYS A 16 -5.17 24.37 47.91
N LEU A 17 -5.99 23.31 48.01
CA LEU A 17 -7.44 23.36 47.81
C LEU A 17 -8.21 23.78 49.07
N LYS A 18 -7.54 23.94 50.23
CA LYS A 18 -8.17 24.34 51.50
C LYS A 18 -9.13 25.54 51.38
N PRO A 19 -8.79 26.64 50.69
CA PRO A 19 -9.71 27.77 50.55
C PRO A 19 -11.02 27.40 49.83
N PHE A 20 -10.95 26.53 48.82
CA PHE A 20 -12.12 26.06 48.07
C PHE A 20 -12.91 25.00 48.83
N LEU A 21 -12.23 24.19 49.65
CA LEU A 21 -12.85 23.22 50.55
C LEU A 21 -13.65 23.91 51.66
N GLU A 22 -13.09 24.93 52.29
CA GLU A 22 -13.77 25.73 53.31
C GLU A 22 -15.00 26.43 52.73
N LYS A 23 -14.88 27.03 51.53
CA LYS A 23 -16.00 27.61 50.79
C LYS A 23 -17.13 26.61 50.49
N ASN A 24 -16.79 25.33 50.30
CA ASN A 24 -17.72 24.27 49.93
C ASN A 24 -18.03 23.28 51.07
N ASN A 25 -17.91 23.73 52.33
CA ASN A 25 -18.23 22.93 53.53
C ASN A 25 -17.54 21.54 53.56
N GLY A 26 -16.28 21.47 53.11
CA GLY A 26 -15.48 20.25 53.09
C GLY A 26 -15.78 19.30 51.93
N ASN A 27 -16.65 19.65 50.99
CA ASN A 27 -16.94 18.83 49.82
C ASN A 27 -15.83 18.94 48.75
N LEU A 28 -14.95 17.94 48.69
CA LEU A 28 -13.82 17.91 47.75
C LEU A 28 -14.26 17.94 46.28
N SER A 29 -15.34 17.26 45.93
CA SER A 29 -15.85 17.25 44.55
C SER A 29 -16.44 18.59 44.12
N ALA A 30 -16.99 19.36 45.06
CA ALA A 30 -17.44 20.73 44.80
C ALA A 30 -16.24 21.69 44.74
N ALA A 31 -15.29 21.55 45.66
CA ALA A 31 -14.05 22.34 45.66
C ALA A 31 -13.23 22.16 44.37
N ILE A 32 -13.11 20.93 43.85
CA ILE A 32 -12.44 20.65 42.58
C ILE A 32 -13.19 21.29 41.42
N ARG A 33 -14.53 21.23 41.38
CA ARG A 33 -15.33 21.90 40.33
C ARG A 33 -15.17 23.41 40.38
N ASP A 34 -15.26 24.02 41.56
CA ASP A 34 -15.01 25.44 41.76
C ASP A 34 -13.59 25.85 41.35
N THR A 35 -12.59 25.01 41.63
CA THR A 35 -11.20 25.27 41.24
C THR A 35 -11.04 25.20 39.72
N ILE A 36 -11.69 24.22 39.06
CA ILE A 36 -11.71 24.10 37.60
C ILE A 36 -12.44 25.30 36.98
N GLU A 37 -13.59 25.71 37.50
CA GLU A 37 -14.31 26.90 37.02
C GLU A 37 -13.50 28.18 37.22
N THR A 38 -12.87 28.35 38.38
CA THR A 38 -12.01 29.50 38.68
C THR A 38 -10.80 29.54 37.75
N ALA A 39 -10.15 28.39 37.51
CA ALA A 39 -9.06 28.28 36.56
C ALA A 39 -9.54 28.60 35.13
N SER A 40 -10.71 28.10 34.72
CA SER A 40 -11.32 28.39 33.42
C SER A 40 -11.66 29.86 33.25
N LEU A 41 -12.19 30.52 34.27
CA LEU A 41 -12.46 31.97 34.27
C LEU A 41 -11.18 32.80 34.23
N THR A 42 -10.15 32.37 34.96
CA THR A 42 -8.82 33.04 34.97
C THR A 42 -8.11 32.87 33.62
N LEU A 43 -8.28 31.72 32.97
CA LEU A 43 -7.80 31.46 31.60
C LEU A 43 -8.59 32.26 30.57
N ALA A 44 -9.91 32.40 30.73
CA ALA A 44 -10.75 33.21 29.86
C ALA A 44 -10.51 34.73 30.02
N GLY A 45 -10.01 35.17 31.19
CA GLY A 45 -9.70 36.55 31.51
C GLY A 45 -8.29 37.01 31.16
N ARG A 46 -7.38 36.11 30.74
CA ARG A 46 -6.07 36.49 30.19
C ARG A 46 -6.19 36.83 28.71
N THR A 47 -6.53 38.08 28.42
CA THR A 47 -6.17 38.70 27.15
C THR A 47 -4.66 38.87 27.10
N ASP A 48 -3.99 38.14 26.21
CA ASP A 48 -2.69 38.59 25.70
C ASP A 48 -2.90 39.98 25.06
N GLU A 49 -1.83 40.80 25.01
CA GLU A 49 -1.85 42.19 24.51
C GLU A 49 -2.31 42.36 23.04
N ASN A 50 -2.79 41.30 22.37
CA ASN A 50 -3.35 41.31 21.02
C ASN A 50 -4.81 40.80 20.90
N GLY A 51 -5.59 40.77 21.98
CA GLY A 51 -7.06 40.70 21.86
C GLY A 51 -7.66 39.41 21.28
N GLU A 52 -6.92 38.30 21.22
CA GLU A 52 -7.48 36.98 20.94
C GLU A 52 -7.75 36.23 22.25
N LYS A 53 -8.97 35.72 22.42
CA LYS A 53 -9.35 34.84 23.53
C LYS A 53 -8.53 33.54 23.44
N SER A 54 -7.49 33.40 24.25
CA SER A 54 -6.72 32.16 24.39
C SER A 54 -7.41 31.18 25.33
N SER A 55 -8.65 30.81 25.01
CA SER A 55 -9.15 29.50 25.46
C SER A 55 -8.14 28.45 25.01
N CYS A 56 -7.59 27.68 25.94
CA CYS A 56 -6.52 26.74 25.65
C CYS A 56 -6.98 25.79 24.51
N LYS A 57 -6.42 25.90 23.30
CA LYS A 57 -6.87 25.13 22.12
C LYS A 57 -6.99 23.63 22.41
N ALA A 58 -6.16 23.12 23.33
CA ALA A 58 -6.22 21.75 23.82
C ALA A 58 -7.54 21.39 24.52
N SER A 59 -8.13 22.28 25.32
CA SER A 59 -9.41 22.05 26.00
C SER A 59 -10.57 22.07 25.01
N GLN A 60 -10.58 23.02 24.06
CA GLN A 60 -11.58 23.08 23.01
C GLN A 60 -11.53 21.88 22.07
N ASN A 61 -10.33 21.42 21.70
CA ASN A 61 -10.18 20.21 20.89
C ASN A 61 -10.62 18.96 21.67
N ALA A 62 -10.44 18.92 22.99
CA ALA A 62 -10.93 17.83 23.83
C ALA A 62 -12.46 17.82 23.93
N GLU A 63 -13.07 18.99 24.12
CA GLU A 63 -14.54 19.13 24.10
C GLU A 63 -15.13 18.74 22.74
N PHE A 64 -14.52 19.19 21.64
CA PHE A 64 -14.90 18.79 20.28
C PHE A 64 -14.86 17.27 20.09
N ARG A 65 -13.76 16.61 20.48
CA ARG A 65 -13.65 15.14 20.38
C ARG A 65 -14.68 14.42 21.23
N ASN A 66 -14.91 14.89 22.46
CA ASN A 66 -15.88 14.27 23.36
C ASN A 66 -17.31 14.41 22.81
N GLY A 67 -17.66 15.58 22.26
CA GLY A 67 -18.95 15.79 21.60
C GLY A 67 -19.19 14.82 20.45
N LEU A 68 -18.21 14.63 19.56
CA LEU A 68 -18.32 13.67 18.46
C LEU A 68 -18.43 12.21 18.91
N ILE A 69 -17.84 11.86 20.05
CA ILE A 69 -17.99 10.52 20.64
C ILE A 69 -19.40 10.36 21.24
N GLU A 70 -19.93 11.41 21.88
CA GLU A 70 -21.28 11.42 22.46
C GLU A 70 -22.38 11.36 21.37
N GLU A 71 -22.13 11.97 20.21
CA GLU A 71 -23.02 11.96 19.05
C GLU A 71 -22.89 10.70 18.18
N GLU A 72 -22.08 9.71 18.60
CA GLU A 72 -21.78 8.47 17.88
C GLU A 72 -21.15 8.68 16.48
N GLU A 73 -20.71 9.90 16.16
CA GLU A 73 -19.97 10.18 14.93
C GLU A 73 -18.56 9.57 14.99
N PHE A 74 -17.90 9.61 16.16
CA PHE A 74 -16.56 9.07 16.38
C PHE A 74 -16.54 7.89 17.35
N LEU A 75 -15.67 6.92 17.06
CA LEU A 75 -15.41 5.76 17.93
C LEU A 75 -14.05 5.87 18.60
N LEU A 76 -14.00 5.65 19.92
CA LEU A 76 -12.74 5.53 20.65
C LEU A 76 -12.12 4.16 20.39
N VAL A 77 -11.07 4.11 19.57
CA VAL A 77 -10.33 2.87 19.28
C VAL A 77 -8.99 2.88 20.00
N HIS A 78 -8.64 1.75 20.63
CA HIS A 78 -7.33 1.59 21.25
C HIS A 78 -6.22 1.73 20.20
N HIS A 79 -5.17 2.49 20.51
CA HIS A 79 -4.09 2.81 19.57
C HIS A 79 -3.53 1.59 18.84
N THR A 80 -3.13 0.56 19.59
CA THR A 80 -2.56 -0.68 19.04
C THR A 80 -3.56 -1.47 18.19
N LEU A 81 -4.86 -1.39 18.50
CA LEU A 81 -5.87 -2.07 17.70
C LEU A 81 -6.03 -1.37 16.35
N PHE A 82 -6.02 -0.04 16.35
CA PHE A 82 -6.07 0.72 15.11
C PHE A 82 -4.81 0.51 14.27
N GLU A 83 -3.61 0.53 14.87
CA GLU A 83 -2.37 0.18 14.16
C GLU A 83 -2.39 -1.23 13.56
N TRP A 84 -2.90 -2.22 14.31
CA TRP A 84 -3.07 -3.57 13.80
C TRP A 84 -4.02 -3.59 12.60
N LEU A 85 -5.15 -2.88 12.69
CA LEU A 85 -6.10 -2.78 11.58
C LEU A 85 -5.43 -2.19 10.33
N VAL A 86 -4.72 -1.06 10.47
CA VAL A 86 -3.97 -0.43 9.35
C VAL A 86 -3.01 -1.42 8.70
N LYS A 87 -2.22 -2.14 9.51
CA LYS A 87 -1.22 -3.09 9.01
C LYS A 87 -1.85 -4.27 8.28
N ASN A 88 -3.04 -4.72 8.70
CA ASN A 88 -3.74 -5.83 8.07
C ASN A 88 -4.55 -5.42 6.83
N THR A 89 -4.80 -4.13 6.64
CA THR A 89 -5.45 -3.58 5.44
C THR A 89 -4.47 -2.91 4.48
N SER A 90 -3.16 -2.97 4.75
CA SER A 90 -2.15 -2.37 3.87
C SER A 90 -2.18 -3.04 2.49
N GLY A 91 -2.09 -2.22 1.44
CA GLY A 91 -2.22 -2.66 0.05
C GLY A 91 -3.65 -2.79 -0.47
N LEU A 92 -4.68 -2.56 0.36
CA LEU A 92 -6.08 -2.45 -0.07
C LEU A 92 -6.46 -0.98 -0.23
N LEU A 93 -7.22 -0.66 -1.27
CA LEU A 93 -7.65 0.70 -1.54
C LEU A 93 -8.76 1.15 -0.59
N ILE A 94 -8.68 2.39 -0.12
CA ILE A 94 -9.77 3.01 0.65
C ILE A 94 -10.87 3.41 -0.35
N ASP A 95 -12.12 3.15 -0.01
CA ASP A 95 -13.25 3.54 -0.84
C ASP A 95 -13.39 5.05 -0.97
N GLU A 96 -13.78 5.50 -2.17
CA GLU A 96 -13.96 6.92 -2.50
C GLU A 96 -15.00 7.59 -1.57
N SER A 97 -16.08 6.88 -1.24
CA SER A 97 -17.11 7.38 -0.31
C SER A 97 -16.54 7.67 1.07
N THR A 98 -15.70 6.78 1.60
CA THR A 98 -15.06 6.97 2.90
C THR A 98 -14.14 8.19 2.90
N VAL A 99 -13.40 8.43 1.81
CA VAL A 99 -12.56 9.63 1.70
C VAL A 99 -13.41 10.90 1.62
N TYR A 100 -14.57 10.88 0.96
CA TYR A 100 -15.44 12.06 0.86
C TYR A 100 -16.24 12.39 2.11
N GLU A 101 -16.46 11.40 2.98
CA GLU A 101 -16.96 11.65 4.34
C GLU A 101 -15.94 12.42 5.17
N ILE A 102 -14.64 12.18 4.95
CA ILE A 102 -13.55 12.89 5.64
C ILE A 102 -13.27 14.24 4.99
N ILE A 103 -13.21 14.32 3.65
CA ILE A 103 -12.85 15.52 2.90
C ILE A 103 -13.98 15.85 1.93
N ASN A 104 -14.78 16.87 2.25
CA ASN A 104 -15.93 17.24 1.41
C ASN A 104 -15.47 17.86 0.06
N PRO A 105 -15.69 17.18 -1.09
CA PRO A 105 -15.21 17.63 -2.39
C PRO A 105 -15.91 18.90 -2.90
N TYR A 106 -17.11 19.20 -2.41
CA TYR A 106 -17.85 20.41 -2.78
C TYR A 106 -17.30 21.66 -2.10
N LYS A 107 -16.68 21.51 -0.92
CA LYS A 107 -16.13 22.62 -0.13
C LYS A 107 -14.65 22.84 -0.38
N ILE A 108 -13.86 21.78 -0.53
CA ILE A 108 -12.40 21.84 -0.49
C ILE A 108 -11.82 21.56 -1.89
N LYS A 109 -11.60 22.60 -2.70
CA LYS A 109 -11.25 22.39 -4.13
C LYS A 109 -9.79 22.61 -4.47
N ARG A 110 -8.99 23.21 -3.58
CA ARG A 110 -7.59 23.56 -3.84
C ARG A 110 -6.67 22.86 -2.87
N ILE A 111 -5.46 22.51 -3.31
CA ILE A 111 -4.44 21.86 -2.48
C ILE A 111 -4.20 22.60 -1.15
N PRO A 112 -4.05 23.94 -1.11
CA PRO A 112 -3.87 24.66 0.16
C PRO A 112 -5.04 24.49 1.13
N ASP A 113 -6.27 24.41 0.61
CA ASP A 113 -7.47 24.22 1.42
C ASP A 113 -7.49 22.81 2.02
N VAL A 114 -7.10 21.80 1.22
CA VAL A 114 -6.93 20.41 1.68
C VAL A 114 -5.90 20.34 2.80
N VAL A 115 -4.72 20.92 2.60
CA VAL A 115 -3.63 20.90 3.59
C VAL A 115 -4.05 21.58 4.88
N SER A 116 -4.69 22.75 4.78
CA SER A 116 -5.17 23.51 5.94
C SER A 116 -6.24 22.73 6.71
N TYR A 117 -7.20 22.15 6.00
CA TYR A 117 -8.26 21.34 6.58
C TYR A 117 -7.69 20.11 7.30
N ILE A 118 -6.79 19.36 6.66
CA ILE A 118 -6.21 18.15 7.23
C ILE A 118 -5.32 18.45 8.44
N ASN A 119 -4.53 19.52 8.41
CA ASN A 119 -3.75 19.93 9.58
C ASN A 119 -4.66 20.32 10.76
N LEU A 120 -5.75 21.04 10.50
CA LEU A 120 -6.75 21.36 11.52
C LEU A 120 -7.41 20.08 12.08
N LEU A 121 -7.75 19.14 11.19
CA LEU A 121 -8.31 17.84 11.58
C LEU A 121 -7.32 17.05 12.45
N ASN A 122 -6.05 16.99 12.05
CA ASN A 122 -4.99 16.34 12.83
C ASN A 122 -4.83 16.94 14.22
N GLU A 123 -4.83 18.28 14.32
CA GLU A 123 -4.76 18.98 15.59
C GLU A 123 -5.96 18.62 16.49
N LYS A 124 -7.18 18.65 15.93
CA LYS A 124 -8.41 18.27 16.63
C LYS A 124 -8.39 16.81 17.09
N MET A 125 -7.91 15.90 16.24
CA MET A 125 -7.77 14.48 16.53
C MET A 125 -6.62 14.15 17.49
N GLY A 126 -5.75 15.12 17.79
CA GLY A 126 -4.53 14.88 18.58
C GLY A 126 -3.48 14.07 17.83
N TRP A 127 -3.61 13.94 16.50
CA TRP A 127 -2.62 13.29 15.66
C TRP A 127 -1.47 14.26 15.44
N LYS A 128 -0.26 13.87 15.85
CA LYS A 128 0.95 14.70 15.72
C LYS A 128 1.48 14.77 14.29
N ILE A 129 0.63 14.58 13.29
CA ILE A 129 0.99 14.56 11.87
C ILE A 129 0.82 15.97 11.32
N LYS A 130 1.87 16.47 10.67
CA LYS A 130 1.82 17.72 9.91
C LYS A 130 1.92 17.43 8.43
N VAL A 131 1.04 18.02 7.64
CA VAL A 131 1.01 17.91 6.18
C VAL A 131 1.48 19.23 5.57
N ASP A 132 2.42 19.17 4.65
CA ASP A 132 2.89 20.30 3.86
C ASP A 132 2.79 19.92 2.36
N ALA A 133 2.64 20.90 1.48
CA ALA A 133 2.51 20.66 0.03
C ALA A 133 3.37 21.61 -0.80
N GLU A 134 3.96 21.06 -1.86
CA GLU A 134 4.67 21.80 -2.91
C GLU A 134 3.96 21.50 -4.23
N TYR A 135 3.62 22.50 -5.04
CA TYR A 135 2.93 22.28 -6.31
C TYR A 135 3.28 23.35 -7.34
N SER A 136 3.21 22.98 -8.63
CA SER A 136 3.46 23.91 -9.74
C SER A 136 2.42 25.03 -9.79
N GLN A 137 2.85 26.24 -10.14
CA GLN A 137 1.97 27.42 -10.22
C GLN A 137 0.89 27.26 -11.30
N GLY A 138 -0.35 27.59 -10.96
CA GLY A 138 -1.49 27.53 -11.89
C GLY A 138 -2.78 27.10 -11.18
N PRO A 139 -3.95 27.26 -11.84
CA PRO A 139 -5.22 26.77 -11.33
C PRO A 139 -5.30 25.22 -11.32
N GLU A 140 -4.60 24.57 -12.26
CA GLU A 140 -4.49 23.13 -12.37
C GLU A 140 -2.99 22.75 -12.35
N PRO A 141 -2.44 22.30 -11.22
CA PRO A 141 -1.03 21.98 -11.12
C PRO A 141 -0.68 20.75 -11.96
N GLU A 142 0.43 20.83 -12.69
CA GLU A 142 1.00 19.71 -13.46
C GLU A 142 1.72 18.71 -12.56
N THR A 143 2.32 19.21 -11.48
CA THR A 143 3.01 18.39 -10.48
C THR A 143 2.68 18.89 -9.09
N ALA A 144 2.63 17.96 -8.14
CA ALA A 144 2.50 18.27 -6.72
C ALA A 144 3.30 17.26 -5.90
N SER A 145 3.64 17.62 -4.67
CA SER A 145 4.12 16.69 -3.67
C SER A 145 3.52 17.02 -2.32
N LEU A 146 3.13 15.97 -1.60
CA LEU A 146 2.66 16.07 -0.22
C LEU A 146 3.71 15.48 0.70
N THR A 147 4.05 16.22 1.76
CA THR A 147 4.99 15.77 2.79
C THR A 147 4.25 15.65 4.12
N LEU A 148 4.10 14.43 4.63
CA LEU A 148 3.52 14.14 5.94
C LEU A 148 4.65 13.87 6.92
N SER A 149 4.78 14.70 7.95
CA SER A 149 5.86 14.65 8.92
C SER A 149 5.33 14.35 10.32
N ASN A 150 6.16 13.71 11.14
CA ASN A 150 5.90 13.38 12.55
C ASN A 150 4.72 12.40 12.75
N GLY A 151 4.36 12.15 14.01
CA GLY A 151 3.27 11.24 14.36
C GLY A 151 3.57 9.77 14.07
N ASN A 152 2.52 8.96 14.10
CA ASN A 152 2.62 7.51 13.92
C ASN A 152 2.77 7.15 12.42
N PRO A 153 3.72 6.26 12.04
CA PRO A 153 3.91 5.86 10.65
C PRO A 153 2.68 5.23 9.98
N CYS A 154 1.95 4.35 10.68
CA CYS A 154 0.74 3.72 10.14
C CYS A 154 -0.35 4.76 9.88
N PHE A 155 -0.48 5.76 10.74
CA PHE A 155 -1.50 6.80 10.56
C PHE A 155 -1.13 7.75 9.43
N ARG A 156 0.17 8.02 9.24
CA ARG A 156 0.65 8.74 8.05
C ARG A 156 0.36 7.97 6.77
N GLU A 157 0.51 6.65 6.76
CA GLU A 157 0.23 5.81 5.59
C GLU A 157 -1.24 5.90 5.16
N ILE A 158 -2.18 5.72 6.09
CA ILE A 158 -3.62 5.89 5.81
C ILE A 158 -3.91 7.30 5.31
N MET A 159 -3.37 8.32 5.97
CA MET A 159 -3.61 9.70 5.55
C MET A 159 -3.03 10.00 4.17
N ALA A 160 -1.81 9.53 3.88
CA ALA A 160 -1.19 9.69 2.58
C ALA A 160 -2.03 9.02 1.49
N HIS A 161 -2.57 7.82 1.77
CA HIS A 161 -3.46 7.11 0.88
C HIS A 161 -4.78 7.87 0.64
N SER A 162 -5.47 8.31 1.70
CA SER A 162 -6.71 9.09 1.56
C SER A 162 -6.50 10.38 0.77
N LEU A 163 -5.41 11.10 1.05
CA LEU A 163 -5.05 12.32 0.32
C LEU A 163 -4.69 12.03 -1.14
N ALA A 164 -3.97 10.94 -1.42
CA ALA A 164 -3.63 10.55 -2.77
C ALA A 164 -4.87 10.21 -3.59
N LEU A 165 -5.83 9.45 -3.03
CA LEU A 165 -7.10 9.16 -3.69
C LEU A 165 -7.88 10.46 -3.97
N TYR A 166 -7.96 11.35 -2.97
CA TYR A 166 -8.65 12.63 -3.11
C TYR A 166 -8.07 13.49 -4.22
N LEU A 167 -6.74 13.68 -4.24
CA LEU A 167 -6.07 14.47 -5.27
C LEU A 167 -6.19 13.84 -6.66
N ALA A 168 -6.15 12.51 -6.75
CA ALA A 168 -6.30 11.82 -8.02
C ALA A 168 -7.70 11.99 -8.60
N LYS A 169 -8.76 11.85 -7.79
CA LYS A 169 -10.15 11.99 -8.24
C LYS A 169 -10.58 13.44 -8.44
N GLN A 170 -10.22 14.36 -7.54
CA GLN A 170 -10.70 15.73 -7.56
C GLN A 170 -9.79 16.70 -8.32
N MET A 171 -8.51 16.39 -8.46
CA MET A 171 -7.51 17.32 -9.04
C MET A 171 -6.71 16.71 -10.19
N LYS A 172 -7.04 15.50 -10.66
CA LYS A 172 -6.36 14.79 -11.77
C LYS A 172 -4.85 14.67 -11.56
N LEU A 173 -4.45 14.41 -10.31
CA LEU A 173 -3.06 14.19 -9.90
C LEU A 173 -2.85 12.74 -9.46
N ASP A 174 -2.22 11.91 -10.30
CA ASP A 174 -1.92 10.51 -9.98
C ASP A 174 -0.57 10.39 -9.28
N VAL A 175 -0.40 9.33 -8.49
CA VAL A 175 0.81 9.06 -7.73
C VAL A 175 1.92 8.64 -8.67
N GLN A 176 3.00 9.41 -8.74
CA GLN A 176 4.20 9.05 -9.47
C GLN A 176 5.16 8.21 -8.61
N GLY A 177 5.12 8.39 -7.29
CA GLY A 177 5.95 7.61 -6.39
C GLY A 177 5.72 7.97 -4.92
N LEU A 178 6.06 7.01 -4.07
CA LEU A 178 5.94 7.10 -2.63
C LEU A 178 7.31 6.94 -1.97
N PHE A 179 7.63 7.82 -1.04
CA PHE A 179 8.84 7.76 -0.24
C PHE A 179 8.50 7.73 1.25
N CYS A 180 8.84 6.63 1.92
CA CYS A 180 8.55 6.43 3.35
C CYS A 180 9.85 6.30 4.15
N LYS A 181 10.02 7.16 5.16
CA LYS A 181 11.03 7.08 6.22
C LYS A 181 10.35 7.11 7.59
N SER A 182 11.10 6.77 8.65
CA SER A 182 10.57 6.64 10.01
C SER A 182 9.77 7.84 10.52
N ASN A 183 10.11 9.07 10.09
CA ASN A 183 9.45 10.30 10.53
C ASN A 183 8.74 11.08 9.41
N VAL A 184 8.83 10.63 8.15
CA VAL A 184 8.34 11.38 6.98
C VAL A 184 7.78 10.42 5.93
N THR A 185 6.62 10.74 5.39
CA THR A 185 6.03 10.11 4.20
C THR A 185 5.84 11.20 3.14
N LYS A 186 6.51 11.08 2.00
CA LYS A 186 6.37 12.01 0.86
C LYS A 186 5.74 11.30 -0.32
N VAL A 187 4.68 11.89 -0.87
CA VAL A 187 3.97 11.39 -2.05
C VAL A 187 4.20 12.38 -3.19
N TYR A 188 4.67 11.89 -4.33
CA TYR A 188 4.89 12.67 -5.53
C TYR A 188 3.74 12.43 -6.50
N PHE A 189 3.25 13.51 -7.10
CA PHE A 189 2.12 13.49 -7.99
C PHE A 189 2.47 14.11 -9.34
N LYS A 190 1.88 13.53 -10.38
CA LYS A 190 1.90 14.09 -11.72
C LYS A 190 0.49 14.12 -12.28
N ARG A 191 0.20 15.17 -13.04
CA ARG A 191 -1.06 15.28 -13.76
C ARG A 191 -1.21 14.13 -14.75
N PHE A 192 -2.43 13.65 -14.87
CA PHE A 192 -2.79 12.61 -15.82
C PHE A 192 -4.08 12.97 -16.56
N GLU A 193 -4.18 12.48 -17.79
CA GLU A 193 -5.41 12.56 -18.55
C GLU A 193 -6.24 11.31 -18.26
N PHE A 194 -7.40 11.52 -17.63
CA PHE A 194 -8.29 10.45 -17.24
C PHE A 194 -9.55 10.47 -18.10
N LEU A 195 -9.73 9.43 -18.91
CA LEU A 195 -10.88 9.28 -19.79
C LEU A 195 -12.06 8.56 -19.12
N ASP A 196 -11.82 7.80 -18.04
CA ASP A 196 -12.83 6.95 -17.38
C ASP A 196 -12.82 7.13 -15.86
N PHE A 197 -13.64 8.06 -15.36
CA PHE A 197 -13.76 8.41 -13.94
C PHE A 197 -14.01 7.23 -12.98
N GLN A 198 -14.48 6.08 -13.48
CA GLN A 198 -14.77 4.90 -12.66
C GLN A 198 -13.53 4.07 -12.31
N LYS A 199 -12.45 4.17 -13.08
CA LYS A 199 -11.24 3.37 -12.79
C LYS A 199 -10.43 3.96 -11.65
N VAL A 200 -9.61 3.12 -11.03
CA VAL A 200 -8.55 3.57 -10.11
C VAL A 200 -7.37 4.05 -10.97
N PRO A 201 -6.79 5.23 -10.70
CA PRO A 201 -5.56 5.67 -11.35
C PRO A 201 -4.41 4.69 -11.11
N LYS A 202 -3.61 4.44 -12.15
CA LYS A 202 -2.59 3.38 -12.15
C LYS A 202 -1.54 3.62 -11.06
N GLY A 203 -1.07 4.85 -10.92
CA GLY A 203 -0.08 5.21 -9.92
C GLY A 203 -0.58 4.98 -8.49
N LEU A 204 -1.85 5.33 -8.23
CA LEU A 204 -2.50 5.05 -6.95
C LEU A 204 -2.57 3.55 -6.66
N GLU A 205 -3.00 2.74 -7.63
CA GLU A 205 -3.08 1.28 -7.48
C GLU A 205 -1.70 0.66 -7.24
N GLU A 206 -0.68 1.07 -7.98
CA GLU A 206 0.70 0.57 -7.82
C GLU A 206 1.30 0.89 -6.44
N ASN A 207 1.01 2.05 -5.86
CA ASN A 207 1.64 2.50 -4.62
C ASN A 207 0.83 2.18 -3.35
N PHE A 208 -0.50 2.15 -3.43
CA PHE A 208 -1.38 1.95 -2.26
C PHE A 208 -2.33 0.74 -2.40
N GLY A 209 -2.57 0.26 -3.62
CA GLY A 209 -3.55 -0.77 -3.95
C GLY A 209 -2.97 -2.09 -4.46
N CYS A 210 -1.70 -2.38 -4.16
CA CYS A 210 -0.98 -3.52 -4.75
C CYS A 210 -1.64 -4.89 -4.48
N MET A 211 -2.47 -5.00 -3.44
CA MET A 211 -3.21 -6.21 -3.09
C MET A 211 -4.69 -6.16 -3.47
N GLU A 212 -5.19 -5.04 -4.00
CA GLU A 212 -6.62 -4.82 -4.27
C GLU A 212 -7.20 -5.89 -5.22
N SER A 213 -6.56 -6.07 -6.38
CA SER A 213 -6.98 -7.05 -7.38
C SER A 213 -6.92 -8.48 -6.86
N THR A 214 -5.84 -8.82 -6.16
CA THR A 214 -5.63 -10.14 -5.53
C THR A 214 -6.71 -10.42 -4.48
N PHE A 215 -6.98 -9.46 -3.59
CA PHE A 215 -7.95 -9.62 -2.53
C PHE A 215 -9.37 -9.76 -3.08
N ARG A 216 -9.74 -8.99 -4.11
CA ARG A 216 -11.02 -9.16 -4.82
C ARG A 216 -11.15 -10.56 -5.43
N GLU A 217 -10.08 -11.11 -6.02
CA GLU A 217 -10.13 -12.47 -6.57
C GLU A 217 -10.24 -13.53 -5.47
N ILE A 218 -9.59 -13.33 -4.32
CA ILE A 218 -9.77 -14.17 -3.13
C ILE A 218 -11.22 -14.15 -2.66
N GLN A 219 -11.83 -12.97 -2.57
CA GLN A 219 -13.22 -12.79 -2.15
C GLN A 219 -14.23 -13.42 -3.11
N LYS A 220 -13.96 -13.45 -4.42
CA LYS A 220 -14.85 -14.11 -5.40
C LYS A 220 -14.93 -15.62 -5.20
N LYS A 221 -13.85 -16.27 -4.76
CA LYS A 221 -13.78 -17.74 -4.60
C LYS A 221 -13.02 -18.14 -3.32
N PRO A 222 -13.53 -17.80 -2.13
CA PRO A 222 -12.77 -17.91 -0.88
C PRO A 222 -12.37 -19.35 -0.55
N GLU A 223 -13.28 -20.31 -0.72
CA GLU A 223 -12.99 -21.73 -0.43
C GLU A 223 -11.98 -22.33 -1.41
N PHE A 224 -11.96 -21.89 -2.67
CA PHE A 224 -10.93 -22.32 -3.62
C PHE A 224 -9.55 -21.87 -3.15
N TRP A 225 -9.37 -20.57 -2.88
CA TRP A 225 -8.08 -20.02 -2.47
C TRP A 225 -7.62 -20.55 -1.11
N LYS A 226 -8.54 -20.70 -0.14
CA LYS A 226 -8.25 -21.31 1.16
C LYS A 226 -7.74 -22.75 1.02
N ASN A 227 -8.39 -23.56 0.20
CA ASN A 227 -7.97 -24.94 -0.05
C ASN A 227 -6.67 -25.00 -0.85
N LEU A 228 -6.48 -24.11 -1.82
CA LEU A 228 -5.25 -24.01 -2.61
C LEU A 228 -4.06 -23.70 -1.71
N ILE A 229 -4.12 -22.61 -0.93
CA ILE A 229 -3.07 -22.19 0.01
C ILE A 229 -2.77 -23.29 1.02
N LYS A 230 -3.81 -23.91 1.59
CA LYS A 230 -3.65 -25.04 2.52
C LYS A 230 -2.88 -26.19 1.88
N THR A 231 -3.24 -26.57 0.65
CA THR A 231 -2.64 -27.68 -0.08
C THR A 231 -1.17 -27.41 -0.41
N TYR A 232 -0.87 -26.23 -0.98
CA TYR A 232 0.52 -25.83 -1.28
C TYR A 232 1.39 -25.84 -0.02
N ARG A 233 0.90 -25.28 1.09
CA ARG A 233 1.62 -25.28 2.37
C ARG A 233 1.87 -26.70 2.90
N GLN A 234 0.87 -27.59 2.83
CA GLN A 234 1.01 -28.97 3.30
C GLN A 234 1.98 -29.80 2.44
N GLN A 235 2.14 -29.42 1.17
CA GLN A 235 3.04 -30.08 0.22
C GLN A 235 4.38 -29.36 0.09
N ASN A 236 4.72 -28.42 0.98
CA ASN A 236 5.95 -27.60 0.92
C ASN A 236 6.20 -27.02 -0.48
N TYR A 237 5.15 -26.54 -1.14
CA TYR A 237 5.18 -25.94 -2.47
C TYR A 237 5.70 -26.87 -3.60
N GLN A 238 5.73 -28.19 -3.38
CA GLN A 238 6.13 -29.20 -4.39
C GLN A 238 5.04 -29.49 -5.44
N ARG A 239 4.10 -28.56 -5.64
CA ARG A 239 2.97 -28.73 -6.56
C ARG A 239 3.19 -27.84 -7.78
N LEU A 240 2.97 -28.43 -8.95
CA LEU A 240 3.01 -27.70 -10.21
C LEU A 240 1.71 -26.91 -10.42
N SER A 241 1.86 -25.66 -10.81
CA SER A 241 0.80 -24.83 -11.36
C SER A 241 1.02 -24.76 -12.87
N MET A 242 0.12 -25.34 -13.65
CA MET A 242 0.24 -25.26 -15.10
C MET A 242 -1.11 -25.22 -15.76
N GLN A 243 -1.16 -24.64 -16.95
CA GLN A 243 -2.38 -24.60 -17.73
C GLN A 243 -2.76 -26.00 -18.22
N ARG A 244 -4.07 -26.28 -18.30
CA ARG A 244 -4.60 -27.59 -18.68
C ARG A 244 -4.05 -28.10 -20.02
N LYS A 245 -4.01 -27.23 -21.04
CA LYS A 245 -3.47 -27.58 -22.35
C LYS A 245 -1.98 -27.90 -22.34
N THR A 246 -1.21 -27.14 -21.57
CA THR A 246 0.22 -27.39 -21.37
C THR A 246 0.42 -28.76 -20.71
N PHE A 247 -0.37 -29.08 -19.67
CA PHE A 247 -0.37 -30.40 -19.04
C PHE A 247 -0.74 -31.52 -20.03
N GLU A 248 -1.81 -31.35 -20.81
CA GLU A 248 -2.25 -32.31 -21.83
C GLU A 248 -1.15 -32.59 -22.87
N ALA A 249 -0.44 -31.54 -23.33
CA ALA A 249 0.69 -31.70 -24.23
C ALA A 249 1.81 -32.55 -23.60
N PHE A 250 2.24 -32.19 -22.37
CA PHE A 250 3.28 -32.94 -21.67
C PHE A 250 2.91 -34.41 -21.45
N VAL A 251 1.66 -34.70 -21.06
CA VAL A 251 1.18 -36.08 -20.87
C VAL A 251 1.14 -36.87 -22.18
N SER A 252 0.89 -36.19 -23.30
CA SER A 252 0.88 -36.79 -24.64
C SER A 252 2.29 -37.01 -25.21
N GLY A 253 3.34 -36.52 -24.53
CA GLY A 253 4.72 -36.55 -25.03
C GLY A 253 5.04 -35.41 -26.01
N ASP A 254 4.09 -34.49 -26.21
CA ASP A 254 4.22 -33.32 -27.08
C ASP A 254 4.59 -32.08 -26.26
N LEU A 255 4.94 -30.99 -26.97
CA LEU A 255 5.13 -29.67 -26.38
C LEU A 255 4.05 -28.72 -26.89
N PRO A 256 3.60 -27.76 -26.05
CA PRO A 256 2.65 -26.76 -26.49
C PRO A 256 3.23 -25.96 -27.66
N SER A 257 2.37 -25.65 -28.63
CA SER A 257 2.79 -24.96 -29.84
C SER A 257 3.27 -23.53 -29.53
N VAL A 258 4.16 -22.99 -30.37
CA VAL A 258 4.62 -21.60 -30.27
C VAL A 258 3.44 -20.61 -30.28
N ALA A 259 2.40 -20.89 -31.07
CA ALA A 259 1.20 -20.07 -31.13
C ALA A 259 0.42 -20.05 -29.80
N GLU A 260 0.31 -21.19 -29.13
CA GLU A 260 -0.33 -21.28 -27.81
C GLU A 260 0.49 -20.59 -26.72
N LEU A 261 1.81 -20.73 -26.75
CA LEU A 261 2.69 -20.01 -25.82
C LEU A 261 2.59 -18.49 -25.97
N LYS A 262 2.55 -17.99 -27.21
CA LYS A 262 2.33 -16.56 -27.49
C LYS A 262 0.98 -16.09 -26.96
N ARG A 263 -0.10 -16.84 -27.21
CA ARG A 263 -1.42 -16.52 -26.69
C ARG A 263 -1.46 -16.50 -25.16
N ASN A 264 -0.77 -17.43 -24.51
CA ASN A 264 -0.69 -17.48 -23.06
C ASN A 264 0.07 -16.29 -22.49
N PHE A 265 1.17 -15.91 -23.13
CA PHE A 265 1.92 -14.71 -22.78
C PHE A 265 1.06 -13.44 -22.91
N GLU A 266 0.28 -13.32 -24.00
CA GLU A 266 -0.65 -12.22 -24.21
C GLU A 266 -1.75 -12.15 -23.15
N LEU A 267 -2.28 -13.29 -22.71
CA LEU A 267 -3.29 -13.35 -21.65
C LEU A 267 -2.74 -12.88 -20.30
N ILE A 268 -1.47 -13.15 -20.02
CA ILE A 268 -0.80 -12.76 -18.76
C ILE A 268 -0.43 -11.27 -18.79
N THR A 269 0.15 -10.81 -19.90
CA THR A 269 0.76 -9.46 -19.99
C THR A 269 -0.17 -8.40 -20.59
N GLY A 270 -1.31 -8.83 -21.16
CA GLY A 270 -2.25 -7.98 -21.89
C GLY A 270 -1.73 -7.48 -23.26
N ASN A 271 -0.51 -7.82 -23.65
CA ASN A 271 0.16 -7.31 -24.84
C ASN A 271 0.90 -8.44 -25.60
N PRO A 272 1.09 -8.32 -26.92
CA PRO A 272 1.87 -9.29 -27.68
C PRO A 272 3.35 -9.30 -27.25
N PRO A 273 4.06 -10.44 -27.34
CA PRO A 273 5.48 -10.53 -27.00
C PRO A 273 6.34 -9.48 -27.72
N THR A 274 5.99 -9.12 -28.96
CA THR A 274 6.71 -8.12 -29.74
C THR A 274 6.74 -6.71 -29.13
N ALA A 275 5.88 -6.43 -28.14
CA ALA A 275 5.84 -5.14 -27.46
C ALA A 275 6.97 -4.98 -26.42
N PHE A 276 7.67 -6.05 -26.05
CA PHE A 276 8.63 -6.06 -24.96
C PHE A 276 10.08 -6.22 -25.45
N THR A 277 11.01 -5.59 -24.75
CA THR A 277 12.46 -5.80 -24.90
C THR A 277 12.88 -7.15 -24.31
N LEU A 278 14.07 -7.65 -24.64
CA LEU A 278 14.61 -8.88 -24.06
C LEU A 278 14.65 -8.82 -22.52
N ALA A 279 15.10 -7.69 -21.97
CA ALA A 279 15.18 -7.50 -20.52
C ALA A 279 13.79 -7.63 -19.86
N GLU A 280 12.76 -7.02 -20.46
CA GLU A 280 11.38 -7.14 -19.98
C GLU A 280 10.85 -8.58 -20.10
N HIS A 281 11.13 -9.27 -21.20
CA HIS A 281 10.77 -10.69 -21.35
C HIS A 281 11.40 -11.57 -20.27
N ILE A 282 12.68 -11.34 -19.95
CA ILE A 282 13.40 -12.10 -18.91
C ILE A 282 12.75 -11.88 -17.53
N VAL A 283 12.35 -10.66 -17.21
CA VAL A 283 11.67 -10.34 -15.94
C VAL A 283 10.28 -10.99 -15.88
N ILE A 284 9.48 -10.89 -16.95
CA ILE A 284 8.15 -11.53 -17.03
C ILE A 284 8.29 -13.06 -16.93
N PHE A 285 9.27 -13.63 -17.64
CA PHE A 285 9.52 -15.06 -17.61
C PHE A 285 9.89 -15.54 -16.19
N LYS A 286 10.68 -14.76 -15.45
CA LYS A 286 10.99 -15.06 -14.04
C LYS A 286 9.72 -15.18 -13.19
N GLU A 287 8.77 -14.27 -13.35
CA GLU A 287 7.50 -14.33 -12.61
C GLU A 287 6.70 -15.58 -12.97
N ILE A 288 6.60 -15.91 -14.26
CA ILE A 288 5.89 -17.11 -14.74
C ILE A 288 6.57 -18.39 -14.22
N TYR A 289 7.89 -18.49 -14.36
CA TYR A 289 8.66 -19.66 -13.94
C TYR A 289 8.50 -19.97 -12.44
N LEU A 290 8.55 -18.93 -11.60
CA LEU A 290 8.34 -19.06 -10.15
C LEU A 290 6.87 -19.40 -9.80
N THR A 291 5.92 -18.91 -10.59
CA THR A 291 4.49 -19.19 -10.38
C THR A 291 4.10 -20.60 -10.80
N ASP A 292 4.74 -21.14 -11.85
CA ASP A 292 4.44 -22.48 -12.36
C ASP A 292 4.90 -23.60 -11.40
N GLY A 293 5.80 -23.29 -10.47
CA GLY A 293 6.33 -24.26 -9.49
C GLY A 293 7.16 -25.38 -10.13
N ILE A 294 7.53 -25.25 -11.41
CA ILE A 294 8.36 -26.20 -12.12
C ILE A 294 9.79 -26.16 -11.57
N GLY A 295 10.33 -24.97 -11.35
CA GLY A 295 11.64 -24.76 -10.75
C GLY A 295 11.61 -24.43 -9.28
N SER A 296 12.77 -24.51 -8.65
CA SER A 296 12.99 -24.05 -7.28
C SER A 296 13.43 -22.59 -7.23
N ASP A 297 14.24 -22.14 -8.20
CA ASP A 297 14.77 -20.77 -8.23
C ASP A 297 15.23 -20.37 -9.65
N ILE A 298 15.47 -19.08 -9.86
CA ILE A 298 15.91 -18.52 -11.14
C ILE A 298 16.86 -17.33 -10.95
N GLU A 299 18.02 -17.42 -11.58
CA GLU A 299 19.02 -16.35 -11.63
C GLU A 299 18.95 -15.69 -13.02
N ILE A 300 18.86 -14.36 -13.05
CA ILE A 300 18.72 -13.58 -14.29
C ILE A 300 19.76 -12.47 -14.36
N CYS A 301 20.24 -12.18 -15.57
CA CYS A 301 21.00 -10.99 -15.88
C CYS A 301 20.36 -10.27 -17.06
N THR A 302 20.12 -8.98 -16.90
CA THR A 302 19.52 -8.11 -17.93
C THR A 302 20.50 -7.02 -18.41
N GLU A 303 21.78 -7.14 -18.07
CA GLU A 303 22.82 -6.24 -18.57
C GLU A 303 23.01 -6.43 -20.08
N LYS A 304 22.96 -5.33 -20.84
CA LYS A 304 23.06 -5.36 -22.30
C LYS A 304 24.34 -6.05 -22.77
N GLY A 305 24.21 -7.12 -23.54
CA GLY A 305 25.31 -7.91 -24.09
C GLY A 305 25.82 -9.03 -23.18
N LYS A 306 25.21 -9.22 -22.01
CA LYS A 306 25.49 -10.32 -21.07
C LYS A 306 24.20 -10.92 -20.50
N GLU A 307 23.12 -10.83 -21.26
CA GLU A 307 21.81 -11.30 -20.81
C GLU A 307 21.80 -12.82 -20.69
N TYR A 308 21.36 -13.34 -19.55
CA TYR A 308 21.19 -14.78 -19.36
C TYR A 308 20.02 -15.08 -18.42
N VAL A 309 19.51 -16.31 -18.55
CA VAL A 309 18.51 -16.89 -17.66
C VAL A 309 19.00 -18.26 -17.22
N LYS A 310 19.17 -18.45 -15.92
CA LYS A 310 19.59 -19.71 -15.32
C LYS A 310 18.47 -20.23 -14.44
N LEU A 311 17.85 -21.31 -14.91
CA LEU A 311 16.80 -22.05 -14.23
C LEU A 311 17.43 -23.06 -13.27
N ILE A 312 16.96 -23.07 -12.03
CA ILE A 312 17.38 -24.01 -10.99
C ILE A 312 16.17 -24.88 -10.64
N HIS A 313 16.34 -26.20 -10.66
CA HIS A 313 15.25 -27.15 -10.45
C HIS A 313 15.71 -28.41 -9.71
N ASP A 314 14.79 -29.11 -9.05
CA ASP A 314 15.12 -30.30 -8.25
C ASP A 314 15.08 -31.62 -9.04
N TYR A 315 14.77 -31.59 -10.34
CA TYR A 315 14.72 -32.81 -11.16
C TYR A 315 16.10 -33.39 -11.45
N SER A 316 16.21 -34.71 -11.27
CA SER A 316 17.38 -35.53 -11.61
C SER A 316 17.14 -36.48 -12.79
N ASP A 317 15.89 -36.68 -13.21
CA ASP A 317 15.55 -37.56 -14.33
C ASP A 317 15.91 -36.90 -15.67
N ARG A 318 16.75 -37.56 -16.46
CA ARG A 318 17.24 -37.03 -17.74
C ARG A 318 16.12 -36.70 -18.73
N LYS A 319 15.09 -37.55 -18.83
CA LYS A 319 13.97 -37.30 -19.75
C LYS A 319 13.16 -36.08 -19.34
N VAL A 320 12.97 -35.89 -18.03
CA VAL A 320 12.32 -34.69 -17.49
C VAL A 320 13.16 -33.45 -17.80
N CYS A 321 14.47 -33.47 -17.51
CA CYS A 321 15.36 -32.37 -17.83
C CYS A 321 15.34 -32.03 -19.33
N ASP A 322 15.44 -33.03 -20.21
CA ASP A 322 15.38 -32.82 -21.66
C ASP A 322 14.05 -32.22 -22.11
N SER A 323 12.94 -32.62 -21.48
CA SER A 323 11.60 -32.11 -21.79
C SER A 323 11.44 -30.66 -21.34
N LEU A 324 11.96 -30.32 -20.15
CA LEU A 324 11.98 -28.95 -19.63
C LEU A 324 12.86 -28.04 -20.49
N THR A 325 14.06 -28.51 -20.86
CA THR A 325 14.97 -27.78 -21.76
C THR A 325 14.28 -27.47 -23.08
N LYS A 326 13.60 -28.45 -23.70
CA LYS A 326 12.86 -28.22 -24.95
C LYS A 326 11.66 -27.29 -24.76
N TYR A 327 10.91 -27.44 -23.67
CA TYR A 327 9.78 -26.58 -23.36
C TYR A 327 10.20 -25.11 -23.24
N TYR A 328 11.18 -24.80 -22.38
CA TYR A 328 11.64 -23.43 -22.19
C TYR A 328 12.40 -22.88 -23.39
N SER A 329 13.10 -23.73 -24.15
CA SER A 329 13.63 -23.33 -25.45
C SER A 329 12.51 -22.90 -26.41
N THR A 330 11.37 -23.58 -26.41
CA THR A 330 10.21 -23.21 -27.23
C THR A 330 9.60 -21.88 -26.78
N VAL A 331 9.55 -21.64 -25.47
CA VAL A 331 9.14 -20.34 -24.89
C VAL A 331 10.06 -19.22 -25.36
N PHE A 332 11.37 -19.36 -25.24
CA PHE A 332 12.32 -18.33 -25.69
C PHE A 332 12.41 -18.20 -27.21
N THR A 333 12.15 -19.26 -27.96
CA THR A 333 12.05 -19.17 -29.43
C THR A 333 10.81 -18.36 -29.84
N SER A 334 9.73 -18.44 -29.05
CA SER A 334 8.50 -17.69 -29.33
C SER A 334 8.68 -16.16 -29.29
N ILE A 335 9.68 -15.67 -28.55
CA ILE A 335 9.98 -14.24 -28.42
C ILE A 335 10.99 -13.73 -29.46
N ASN A 336 11.39 -14.58 -30.43
CA ASN A 336 12.30 -14.26 -31.54
C ASN A 336 13.72 -13.78 -31.12
N TYR A 337 14.25 -14.22 -29.99
CA TYR A 337 15.63 -13.97 -29.59
C TYR A 337 16.50 -15.21 -29.79
N SER A 338 17.74 -15.03 -30.26
CA SER A 338 18.73 -16.10 -30.33
C SER A 338 19.37 -16.34 -28.96
N PHE A 339 19.55 -17.60 -28.61
CA PHE A 339 20.18 -18.01 -27.35
C PHE A 339 20.95 -19.31 -27.54
N LYS A 340 21.93 -19.54 -26.65
CA LYS A 340 22.58 -20.83 -26.46
C LYS A 340 22.02 -21.46 -25.20
N VAL A 341 21.79 -22.77 -25.22
CA VAL A 341 21.31 -23.51 -24.06
C VAL A 341 22.39 -24.48 -23.58
N THR A 342 22.64 -24.49 -22.27
CA THR A 342 23.49 -25.47 -21.60
C THR A 342 22.65 -26.16 -20.52
N THR A 343 22.61 -27.49 -20.52
CA THR A 343 21.82 -28.28 -19.57
C THR A 343 22.74 -29.09 -18.68
N SER A 344 22.44 -29.15 -17.39
CA SER A 344 23.11 -30.03 -16.42
C SER A 344 22.08 -30.55 -15.41
N PRO A 345 22.40 -31.58 -14.61
CA PRO A 345 21.52 -31.97 -13.52
C PRO A 345 21.20 -30.76 -12.64
N HIS A 346 19.92 -30.56 -12.35
CA HIS A 346 19.40 -29.46 -11.53
C HIS A 346 19.50 -28.04 -12.11
N MET A 347 19.95 -27.85 -13.36
CA MET A 347 20.14 -26.52 -13.92
C MET A 347 20.02 -26.45 -15.45
N ILE A 348 19.36 -25.42 -15.95
CA ILE A 348 19.31 -25.06 -17.38
C ILE A 348 19.74 -23.60 -17.53
N LEU A 349 20.76 -23.34 -18.34
CA LEU A 349 21.28 -21.99 -18.61
C LEU A 349 20.98 -21.59 -20.06
N PHE A 350 20.34 -20.43 -20.22
CA PHE A 350 20.10 -19.75 -21.49
C PHE A 350 20.95 -18.48 -21.55
N GLU A 351 21.86 -18.39 -22.51
CA GLU A 351 22.71 -17.21 -22.75
C GLU A 351 22.26 -16.52 -24.04
N PHE A 352 21.95 -15.23 -23.98
CA PHE A 352 21.47 -14.43 -25.12
C PHE A 352 22.60 -13.56 -25.67
N GLY A 353 22.68 -13.40 -27.00
CA GLY A 353 23.79 -12.66 -27.62
C GLY A 353 23.60 -12.35 -29.10
N LYS A 354 24.17 -11.22 -29.55
CA LYS A 354 24.04 -10.69 -30.93
C LYS A 354 24.71 -11.54 -32.02
N ASN A 355 25.60 -12.47 -31.66
CA ASN A 355 26.36 -13.30 -32.60
C ASN A 355 26.09 -14.81 -32.47
N LEU A 356 24.96 -15.18 -31.87
CA LEU A 356 24.53 -16.58 -31.84
C LEU A 356 23.77 -16.87 -33.14
N SER A 357 24.45 -17.49 -34.12
CA SER A 357 23.81 -18.06 -35.29
C SER A 357 22.73 -19.05 -34.84
N SER A 358 21.62 -19.11 -35.57
CA SER A 358 20.45 -19.98 -35.34
C SER A 358 20.73 -21.48 -35.51
N ALA A 359 21.97 -21.91 -35.33
CA ALA A 359 22.44 -23.27 -35.48
C ALA A 359 23.48 -23.53 -34.40
N ASP A 360 23.02 -23.89 -33.20
CA ASP A 360 23.79 -24.68 -32.24
C ASP A 360 22.80 -25.42 -31.33
N PHE A 361 22.03 -26.31 -31.95
CA PHE A 361 21.43 -27.44 -31.25
C PHE A 361 22.49 -28.55 -31.16
N SER A 362 23.34 -28.50 -30.14
CA SER A 362 24.13 -29.65 -29.71
C SER A 362 23.70 -30.03 -28.30
N VAL A 363 22.96 -31.14 -28.23
CA VAL A 363 22.82 -31.94 -27.01
C VAL A 363 24.12 -32.75 -26.91
N GLU A 364 24.91 -32.49 -25.87
CA GLU A 364 25.80 -33.51 -25.29
C GLU A 364 25.12 -34.15 -24.07
#